data_AF-A0A7D4BE46-F1
#
_entry.id   AF-A0A7D4BE46-F1
#
_cell.length_a   1.000
_cell.length_b   1.000
_cell.length_c   1.000
_cell.angle_alpha   90.00
_cell.angle_beta   90.00
_cell.angle_gamma   90.00
#
_symmetry.space_group_name_H-M   'P 1'
#
loop_
_entity.id
_entity.type
_entity.pdbx_description
1 polymer ?
#
loop_
_entity_poly.entity_id
_entity_poly.type
_entity_poly.pdbx_seq_one_letter_code
_entity_poly.pdbx_strand_id
1 'polypeptide(L)'
;MCADTFGVGIRVAETELRVVVGVPSDIDAGWTDPEAFQSLVAEAVWDRLDRRRTLAAVDARYDTGETAALGSVTLEPDGTVVETDLRRVGESDERDEKGD
;
A
#
# COMPACT_ATOMS: atom_id res chain seq x y z
N MET A 1 -18.62 3.16 14.56
CA MET A 1 -17.83 2.02 14.07
C MET A 1 -16.38 2.48 14.08
N CYS A 2 -15.44 1.64 14.50
CA CYS A 2 -14.02 2.03 14.47
C CYS A 2 -13.50 1.89 13.03
N ALA A 3 -12.58 2.77 12.65
CA ALA A 3 -11.88 2.65 11.38
C ALA A 3 -10.68 1.71 11.55
N ASP A 4 -10.46 0.87 10.56
CA ASP A 4 -9.41 -0.14 10.56
C ASP A 4 -8.24 0.33 9.70
N THR A 5 -7.02 0.05 10.16
CA THR A 5 -5.80 0.45 9.45
C THR A 5 -5.21 -0.74 8.70
N PHE A 6 -5.02 -0.56 7.40
CA PHE A 6 -4.54 -1.58 6.48
C PHE A 6 -3.19 -1.16 5.90
N GLY A 7 -2.21 -2.07 5.95
CA GLY A 7 -0.92 -1.83 5.31
C GLY A 7 -1.05 -1.95 3.80
N VAL A 8 -0.49 -1.01 3.04
CA VAL A 8 -0.50 -1.06 1.58
C VAL A 8 0.91 -1.24 1.04
N GLY A 9 1.06 -2.11 0.07
CA GLY A 9 2.31 -2.35 -0.63
C GLY A 9 2.12 -2.70 -2.09
N ILE A 10 3.22 -2.77 -2.82
CA ILE A 10 3.27 -3.31 -4.18
C ILE A 10 4.10 -4.58 -4.12
N ARG A 11 3.48 -5.70 -4.48
CA ARG A 11 4.18 -6.95 -4.71
C ARG A 11 4.75 -6.96 -6.12
N VAL A 12 6.05 -7.24 -6.22
CA VAL A 12 6.72 -7.51 -7.50
C VAL A 12 6.43 -8.96 -7.85
N ALA A 13 5.52 -9.20 -8.79
CA ALA A 13 5.29 -10.54 -9.33
C ALA A 13 6.16 -10.74 -10.58
N GLU A 14 6.35 -12.00 -10.96
CA GLU A 14 7.22 -12.41 -12.08
C GLU A 14 6.82 -11.77 -13.42
N THR A 15 5.55 -11.44 -13.59
CA THR A 15 5.01 -10.87 -14.83
C THR A 15 4.57 -9.41 -14.70
N GLU A 16 4.27 -8.94 -13.48
CA GLU A 16 3.69 -7.61 -13.26
C GLU A 16 3.76 -7.16 -11.80
N LEU A 17 3.72 -5.85 -11.59
CA LEU A 17 3.62 -5.23 -10.27
C LEU A 17 2.15 -5.14 -9.86
N ARG A 18 1.82 -5.66 -8.67
CA ARG A 18 0.44 -5.70 -8.15
C ARG A 18 0.34 -5.01 -6.81
N VAL A 19 -0.66 -4.14 -6.65
CA VAL A 19 -0.99 -3.57 -5.33
C VAL A 19 -1.54 -4.67 -4.45
N VAL A 20 -0.96 -4.79 -3.26
CA VAL A 20 -1.38 -5.73 -2.23
C VAL A 20 -1.69 -4.96 -0.96
N VAL A 21 -2.74 -5.41 -0.27
CA VAL A 21 -3.13 -4.85 1.01
C VAL A 21 -2.89 -5.92 2.07
N GLY A 22 -1.99 -5.63 3.01
CA GLY A 22 -1.76 -6.44 4.18
C GLY A 22 -2.86 -6.20 5.20
N VAL A 23 -3.73 -7.20 5.37
CA VAL A 23 -4.75 -7.18 6.43
C VAL A 23 -4.12 -7.74 7.70
N PRO A 24 -4.03 -6.96 8.81
CA PRO A 24 -3.66 -7.51 10.10
C PRO A 24 -4.66 -8.61 10.49
N SER A 25 -4.17 -9.74 11.00
CA SER A 25 -5.01 -10.89 11.37
C SER A 25 -6.03 -10.58 12.49
N ASP A 26 -5.96 -9.40 13.09
CA ASP A 26 -6.81 -8.92 14.19
C ASP A 26 -7.99 -8.04 13.73
N ILE A 27 -8.16 -7.80 12.41
CA ILE A 27 -9.27 -7.00 11.89
C ILE A 27 -10.53 -7.86 11.77
N ASP A 28 -11.59 -7.46 12.47
CA ASP A 28 -12.95 -8.00 12.28
C ASP A 28 -13.40 -7.71 10.84
N ALA A 29 -13.58 -8.78 10.06
CA ALA A 29 -13.84 -8.77 8.63
C ALA A 29 -15.23 -8.22 8.24
N GLY A 30 -15.51 -6.95 8.55
CA GLY A 30 -16.71 -6.22 8.11
C GLY A 30 -16.72 -5.92 6.61
N TRP A 31 -15.58 -6.06 5.94
CA TRP A 31 -15.44 -5.88 4.50
C TRP A 31 -16.01 -7.08 3.76
N THR A 32 -17.24 -6.94 3.30
CA THR A 32 -17.99 -8.01 2.62
C THR A 32 -17.52 -8.23 1.18
N ASP A 33 -16.92 -7.21 0.54
CA ASP A 33 -16.51 -7.23 -0.87
C ASP A 33 -15.01 -6.96 -1.05
N PRO A 34 -14.17 -8.00 -1.23
CA PRO A 34 -12.73 -7.83 -1.37
C PRO A 34 -12.31 -7.14 -2.68
N GLU A 35 -13.07 -7.30 -3.78
CA GLU A 35 -12.78 -6.61 -5.06
C GLU A 35 -13.07 -5.11 -4.99
N ALA A 36 -14.18 -4.72 -4.36
CA ALA A 36 -14.53 -3.31 -4.16
C ALA A 36 -13.50 -2.62 -3.26
N PHE A 37 -13.09 -3.29 -2.17
CA PHE A 37 -12.02 -2.83 -1.30
C PHE A 37 -10.70 -2.65 -2.06
N GLN A 38 -10.26 -3.66 -2.82
CA GLN A 38 -9.02 -3.57 -3.58
C GLN A 38 -9.03 -2.42 -4.58
N SER A 39 -10.16 -2.22 -5.28
CA SER A 39 -10.31 -1.12 -6.23
C SER A 39 -10.24 0.23 -5.54
N LEU A 40 -10.98 0.40 -4.44
CA LEU A 40 -11.02 1.65 -3.68
C LEU A 40 -9.66 2.02 -3.07
N VAL A 41 -8.97 1.04 -2.47
CA VAL A 41 -7.61 1.27 -1.94
C VAL A 41 -6.64 1.60 -3.06
N ALA A 42 -6.71 0.89 -4.19
CA ALA A 42 -5.88 1.20 -5.35
C ALA A 42 -6.12 2.63 -5.84
N GLU A 43 -7.39 3.05 -5.95
CA GLU A 43 -7.75 4.41 -6.34
C GLU A 43 -7.23 5.45 -5.35
N ALA A 44 -7.43 5.25 -4.05
CA ALA A 44 -6.93 6.17 -3.01
C ALA A 44 -5.39 6.30 -3.03
N VAL A 45 -4.69 5.18 -3.28
CA VAL A 45 -3.23 5.19 -3.44
C VAL A 45 -2.82 5.96 -4.67
N TRP A 46 -3.51 5.78 -5.79
CA TRP A 46 -3.19 6.46 -7.05
C TRP A 46 -3.62 7.92 -7.10
N ASP A 47 -4.58 8.32 -6.29
CA ASP A 47 -4.93 9.73 -6.06
C ASP A 47 -3.76 10.47 -5.37
N ARG A 48 -3.08 9.79 -4.45
CA ARG A 48 -1.93 10.36 -3.72
C ARG A 48 -0.58 10.19 -4.42
N LEU A 49 -0.38 9.06 -5.08
CA LEU A 49 0.88 8.64 -5.71
C LEU A 49 0.69 8.41 -7.20
N ASP A 50 1.61 8.91 -8.03
CA ASP A 50 1.57 8.62 -9.46
C ASP A 50 1.83 7.13 -9.69
N ARG A 51 0.82 6.41 -10.21
CA ARG A 51 0.89 4.97 -10.45
C ARG A 51 2.10 4.58 -11.28
N ARG A 52 2.35 5.25 -12.40
CA ARG A 52 3.42 4.86 -13.33
C ARG A 52 4.79 5.09 -12.70
N ARG A 53 4.98 6.25 -12.04
CA ARG A 53 6.23 6.58 -11.36
C ARG A 53 6.50 5.64 -10.18
N THR A 54 5.47 5.30 -9.41
CA THR A 54 5.60 4.43 -8.24
C THR A 54 5.95 3.00 -8.67
N LEU A 55 5.27 2.46 -9.69
CA LEU A 55 5.58 1.13 -10.22
C LEU A 55 7.01 1.08 -10.78
N ALA A 56 7.43 2.09 -11.56
CA ALA A 56 8.79 2.14 -12.07
C ALA A 56 9.86 2.25 -10.95
N ALA A 57 9.55 2.98 -9.87
CA ALA A 57 10.44 3.07 -8.71
C ALA A 57 10.53 1.75 -7.94
N VAL A 58 9.42 1.00 -7.84
CA VAL A 58 9.42 -0.34 -7.24
C VAL A 58 10.21 -1.31 -8.10
N ASP A 59 9.94 -1.38 -9.40
CA ASP A 59 10.63 -2.24 -10.35
C ASP A 59 12.15 -2.03 -10.36
N ALA A 60 12.58 -0.78 -10.21
CA ALA A 60 14.00 -0.42 -10.19
C ALA A 60 14.71 -0.74 -8.86
N ARG A 61 13.97 -0.97 -7.76
CA ARG A 61 14.52 -1.09 -6.40
C ARG A 61 14.29 -2.45 -5.75
N TYR A 62 13.24 -3.16 -6.15
CA TYR A 62 12.81 -4.42 -5.57
C TYR A 62 12.84 -5.52 -6.62
N ASP A 63 13.33 -6.68 -6.22
CA ASP A 63 13.36 -7.88 -7.05
C ASP A 63 12.01 -8.60 -7.03
N THR A 64 11.82 -9.45 -8.05
CA THR A 64 10.67 -10.35 -8.14
C THR A 64 10.54 -11.21 -6.88
N GLY A 65 9.34 -11.21 -6.29
CA GLY A 65 9.04 -11.91 -5.03
C GLY A 65 9.09 -10.99 -3.80
N GLU A 66 9.63 -9.78 -3.94
CA GLU A 66 9.63 -8.80 -2.87
C GLU A 66 8.32 -7.98 -2.83
N THR A 67 8.09 -7.33 -1.69
CA THR A 67 6.94 -6.43 -1.50
C THR A 67 7.43 -5.09 -0.99
N ALA A 68 7.26 -4.06 -1.82
CA ALA A 68 7.54 -2.68 -1.46
C ALA A 68 6.41 -2.12 -0.60
N ALA A 69 6.71 -1.78 0.66
CA ALA A 69 5.73 -1.12 1.52
C ALA A 69 5.52 0.34 1.06
N LEU A 70 4.28 0.70 0.75
CA LEU A 70 3.87 2.07 0.43
C LEU A 70 3.44 2.84 1.68
N GLY A 71 2.98 2.15 2.73
CA GLY A 71 2.53 2.75 3.97
C GLY A 71 1.25 2.09 4.48
N SER A 72 0.32 2.88 5.01
CA SER A 72 -0.96 2.40 5.53
C SER A 72 -2.12 3.33 5.18
N VAL A 73 -3.31 2.74 5.07
CA VAL A 73 -4.57 3.45 4.84
C VAL A 73 -5.55 3.07 5.93
N THR A 74 -6.24 4.06 6.47
CA THR A 74 -7.28 3.84 7.48
C THR A 74 -8.62 4.08 6.82
N LEU A 75 -9.47 3.07 6.89
CA LEU A 75 -10.77 3.05 6.24
C LEU A 75 -11.86 2.68 7.23
N GLU A 76 -13.03 3.27 7.02
CA GLU A 76 -14.27 2.83 7.67
C GLU A 76 -14.83 1.58 6.97
N PRO A 77 -15.61 0.73 7.68
CA PRO A 77 -16.21 -0.48 7.10
C PRO A 77 -17.20 -0.22 5.95
N ASP A 78 -17.61 1.03 5.75
CA ASP A 78 -18.47 1.45 4.63
C ASP A 78 -17.69 1.68 3.32
N GLY A 79 -16.35 1.68 3.35
CA GLY A 79 -15.54 2.03 2.18
C GLY A 79 -14.81 3.37 2.30
N THR A 80 -15.16 4.20 3.27
CA THR A 80 -14.68 5.58 3.33
C THR A 80 -13.23 5.66 3.83
N VAL A 81 -12.35 6.30 3.05
CA VAL A 81 -10.97 6.60 3.46
C VAL A 81 -11.00 7.77 4.44
N VAL A 82 -10.53 7.55 5.66
CA VAL A 82 -10.43 8.60 6.69
C VAL A 82 -9.00 9.09 6.88
N GLU A 83 -8.00 8.21 6.68
CA GLU A 83 -6.58 8.56 6.78
C GLU A 83 -5.74 7.79 5.77
N THR A 84 -4.66 8.42 5.31
CA THR A 84 -3.76 7.84 4.29
C THR A 84 -2.32 8.25 4.62
N ASP A 85 -1.56 7.36 5.23
CA ASP A 85 -0.14 7.55 5.49
C ASP A 85 0.66 6.79 4.41
N LEU A 86 0.78 7.41 3.24
CA LEU A 86 1.49 6.85 2.09
C LEU A 86 2.80 7.60 1.88
N ARG A 87 3.89 6.84 1.79
CA ARG A 87 5.24 7.33 1.48
C ARG A 87 5.62 6.94 0.06
N ARG A 88 6.33 7.84 -0.63
CA ARG A 88 6.91 7.50 -1.93
C ARG A 88 8.01 6.47 -1.76
N VAL A 89 7.97 5.47 -2.63
CA VAL A 89 9.07 4.52 -2.82
C VAL A 89 10.28 5.32 -3.28
N GLY A 90 11.26 5.48 -2.38
CA GLY A 90 12.46 6.29 -2.59
C GLY A 90 12.70 7.38 -1.54
N GLU A 91 11.71 7.82 -0.76
CA GLU A 91 11.93 8.82 0.31
C GLU A 91 12.36 8.20 1.66
N SER A 92 12.25 6.88 1.83
CA SER A 92 12.43 6.22 3.12
C SER A 92 13.78 5.52 3.33
N ASP A 93 14.76 5.73 2.45
CA ASP A 93 16.10 5.12 2.59
C ASP A 93 17.23 6.12 2.80
N GLU A 94 16.93 7.41 3.02
CA GLU A 94 17.96 8.41 3.37
C GLU A 94 18.22 8.51 4.88
N ARG A 95 17.81 7.52 5.69
CA ARG A 95 17.97 7.55 7.16
C ARG A 95 18.46 6.25 7.81
N ASP A 96 19.30 5.46 7.15
CA ASP A 96 20.11 4.44 7.82
C ASP A 96 21.58 4.46 7.32
N GLU A 97 22.15 5.65 7.09
CA GLU A 97 23.62 5.79 6.95
C GLU A 97 24.14 7.10 7.57
N LYS A 98 23.82 7.33 8.86
CA LYS A 98 24.60 8.21 9.75
C LYS A 98 24.70 7.54 11.11
N GLY A 99 25.86 7.13 11.63
CA GLY A 99 27.23 7.23 11.15
C GLY A 99 28.13 6.50 12.16
N ASP A 100 29.30 6.11 11.64
CA ASP A 100 30.59 5.80 12.28
C ASP A 100 30.66 5.76 13.82
#